data_AF-A0A1B9BWE7-F1
#
_entry.id   AF-A0A1B9BWE7-F1
#
_cell.length_a   1.000
_cell.length_b   1.000
_cell.length_c   1.000
_cell.angle_alpha   90.00
_cell.angle_beta   90.00
_cell.angle_gamma   90.00
#
_symmetry.space_group_name_H-M   'P 1'
#
loop_
_entity.id
_entity.type
_entity.pdbx_description
1 polymer ?
#
loop_
_entity_poly.entity_id
_entity_poly.type
_entity_poly.pdbx_seq_one_letter_code
_entity_poly.pdbx_strand_id
1 'polypeptide(L)'
;MTSQAENAKIRHLAALESARRAKETLISIRKKQDRKKKFVECKNRNHKRFMLGSLVEMAGILKIDEDTLLGGLMELANILNDPAKTTTTALWKQHGAATLAQHETARLKKVK
;
A
#
# COMPACT_ATOMS: atom_id res chain seq x y z
N MET A 1 17.85 -44.01 44.07
CA MET A 1 17.71 -42.60 44.49
C MET A 1 18.62 -41.77 43.58
N THR A 2 18.10 -41.05 42.59
CA THR A 2 18.95 -40.19 41.73
C THR A 2 19.46 -39.01 42.54
N SER A 3 20.74 -38.68 42.36
CA SER A 3 21.40 -37.61 43.12
C SER A 3 20.80 -36.25 42.78
N GLN A 4 20.75 -35.32 43.74
CA GLN A 4 20.26 -33.95 43.54
C GLN A 4 20.93 -33.26 42.33
N ALA A 5 22.19 -33.59 42.05
CA ALA A 5 22.94 -33.09 40.90
C ALA A 5 22.44 -33.65 39.55
N GLU A 6 21.99 -34.91 39.49
CA GLU A 6 21.44 -35.52 38.28
C GLU A 6 20.06 -34.92 37.95
N ASN A 7 19.23 -34.73 38.96
CA ASN A 7 17.93 -34.07 38.80
C ASN A 7 18.07 -32.61 38.34
N ALA A 8 19.09 -31.89 38.82
CA ALA A 8 19.39 -30.53 38.37
C ALA A 8 19.84 -30.49 36.89
N LYS A 9 20.68 -31.44 36.45
CA LYS A 9 21.11 -31.56 35.04
C LYS A 9 19.92 -31.85 34.11
N ILE A 10 19.04 -32.76 34.50
CA ILE A 10 17.83 -33.10 33.73
C ILE A 10 16.92 -31.88 33.57
N ARG A 11 16.69 -31.12 34.64
CA ARG A 11 15.88 -29.89 34.60
C ARG A 11 16.52 -28.82 33.71
N HIS A 12 17.83 -28.66 33.77
CA HIS A 12 18.54 -27.71 32.92
C HIS A 12 18.45 -28.09 31.43
N LEU A 13 18.62 -29.38 31.10
CA LEU A 13 18.46 -29.86 29.72
C LEU A 13 17.03 -29.68 29.22
N ALA A 14 16.02 -30.00 30.04
CA ALA A 14 14.62 -29.76 29.72
C ALA A 14 14.32 -28.26 29.51
N ALA A 15 14.91 -27.39 30.34
CA ALA A 15 14.79 -25.95 30.19
C ALA A 15 15.41 -25.45 28.87
N LEU A 16 16.61 -25.93 28.50
CA LEU A 16 17.26 -25.59 27.24
C LEU A 16 16.44 -26.06 26.03
N GLU A 17 15.89 -27.28 26.07
CA GLU A 17 15.01 -27.78 25.01
C GLU A 17 13.73 -26.96 24.89
N SER A 18 13.11 -26.60 26.03
CA SER A 18 11.92 -25.76 26.04
C SER A 18 12.19 -24.36 25.48
N ALA A 19 13.34 -23.77 25.82
CA ALA A 19 13.78 -22.48 25.32
C ALA A 19 14.05 -22.53 23.81
N ARG A 20 14.63 -23.64 23.31
CA ARG A 20 14.84 -23.86 21.87
C ARG A 20 13.50 -23.93 21.12
N ARG A 21 12.54 -24.70 21.61
CA ARG A 21 11.19 -24.80 21.02
C ARG A 21 10.46 -23.45 21.06
N ALA A 22 10.59 -22.71 22.16
CA ALA A 22 10.03 -21.35 22.28
C ALA A 22 10.66 -20.38 21.26
N LYS A 23 11.97 -20.47 21.02
CA LYS A 23 12.66 -19.66 20.01
C LYS A 23 12.19 -20.00 18.59
N GLU A 24 12.07 -21.29 18.28
CA GLU A 24 11.60 -21.76 16.98
C GLU A 24 10.14 -21.31 16.70
N THR A 25 9.28 -21.41 17.71
CA THR A 25 7.89 -20.92 17.61
C THR A 25 7.84 -19.41 17.41
N LEU A 26 8.63 -18.63 18.16
CA LEU A 26 8.75 -17.17 17.97
C LEU A 26 9.21 -16.80 16.55
N ILE A 27 10.23 -17.49 16.02
CA ILE A 27 10.69 -17.30 14.64
C ILE A 27 9.56 -17.58 13.65
N SER A 28 8.80 -18.65 13.86
CA SER A 28 7.67 -19.00 12.99
C SER A 28 6.56 -17.95 13.01
N ILE A 29 6.24 -17.40 14.19
CA ILE A 29 5.24 -16.34 14.38
C ILE A 29 5.70 -15.08 13.66
N ARG A 30 6.96 -14.69 13.85
CA ARG A 30 7.53 -13.50 13.20
C ARG A 30 7.51 -13.64 11.67
N LYS A 31 7.90 -14.80 11.13
CA LYS A 31 7.79 -15.08 9.69
C LYS A 31 6.36 -14.95 9.17
N LYS A 32 5.35 -15.41 9.93
CA LYS A 32 3.93 -15.24 9.56
C LYS A 32 3.50 -13.77 9.58
N GLN A 33 3.92 -13.01 10.58
CA GLN A 33 3.65 -11.58 10.67
C GLN A 33 4.32 -10.80 9.52
N ASP A 34 5.57 -11.09 9.21
CA ASP A 34 6.30 -10.46 8.10
C ASP A 34 5.63 -10.74 6.75
N ARG A 35 5.17 -11.98 6.53
CA ARG A 35 4.39 -12.34 5.32
C ARG A 35 3.09 -11.54 5.22
N LYS A 36 2.34 -11.43 6.33
CA LYS A 36 1.11 -10.63 6.38
C LYS A 36 1.39 -9.16 6.09
N LYS A 37 2.45 -8.59 6.69
CA LYS A 37 2.88 -7.20 6.45
C LYS A 37 3.21 -6.97 4.98
N LYS A 38 4.05 -7.83 4.38
CA LYS A 38 4.39 -7.78 2.95
C LYS A 38 3.16 -7.87 2.06
N PHE A 39 2.21 -8.76 2.38
CA PHE A 39 0.98 -8.89 1.61
C PHE A 39 0.14 -7.60 1.65
N VAL A 40 -0.02 -7.00 2.83
CA VAL A 40 -0.76 -5.73 2.99
C VAL A 40 -0.05 -4.60 2.24
N GLU A 41 1.28 -4.51 2.32
CA GLU A 41 2.07 -3.53 1.58
C GLU A 41 1.90 -3.68 0.06
N CYS A 42 1.99 -4.91 -0.46
CA CYS A 42 1.75 -5.20 -1.87
C CYS A 42 0.33 -4.85 -2.29
N LYS A 43 -0.68 -5.21 -1.49
CA LYS A 43 -2.08 -4.88 -1.74
C LYS A 43 -2.29 -3.37 -1.80
N ASN A 44 -1.75 -2.63 -0.83
CA ASN A 44 -1.85 -1.17 -0.79
C ASN A 44 -1.15 -0.52 -1.98
N ARG A 45 0.03 -1.01 -2.36
CA ARG A 45 0.74 -0.52 -3.55
C ARG A 45 -0.07 -0.74 -4.82
N ASN A 46 -0.62 -1.94 -5.00
CA ASN A 46 -1.42 -2.27 -6.18
C ASN A 46 -2.73 -1.48 -6.20
N HIS A 47 -3.38 -1.30 -5.05
CA HIS A 47 -4.58 -0.48 -4.94
C HIS A 47 -4.29 0.98 -5.35
N LYS A 48 -3.21 1.58 -4.86
CA LYS A 48 -2.80 2.94 -5.27
C LYS A 48 -2.56 3.03 -6.79
N ARG A 49 -1.86 2.06 -7.38
CA ARG A 49 -1.64 1.99 -8.83
C ARG A 49 -2.95 1.88 -9.61
N PHE A 50 -3.87 1.04 -9.15
CA PHE A 50 -5.17 0.87 -9.78
C PHE A 50 -5.99 2.17 -9.73
N MET A 51 -6.03 2.83 -8.56
CA MET A 51 -6.70 4.12 -8.43
C MET A 51 -6.10 5.17 -9.37
N LEU A 52 -4.78 5.31 -9.41
CA LEU A 52 -4.11 6.23 -10.34
C LEU A 52 -4.40 5.89 -11.81
N GLY A 53 -4.30 4.61 -12.19
CA GLY A 53 -4.61 4.17 -13.55
C GLY A 53 -6.05 4.50 -13.94
N SER A 54 -7.01 4.29 -13.03
CA SER A 54 -8.41 4.65 -13.27
C SER A 54 -8.62 6.15 -13.46
N LEU A 55 -7.86 7.00 -12.75
CA LEU A 55 -7.92 8.45 -12.95
C LEU A 55 -7.36 8.86 -14.31
N VAL A 56 -6.24 8.26 -14.72
CA VAL A 56 -5.62 8.50 -16.04
C VAL A 56 -6.57 8.07 -17.16
N GLU A 57 -7.26 6.95 -17.00
CA GLU A 57 -8.30 6.48 -17.92
C GLU A 57 -9.51 7.42 -17.96
N MET A 58 -10.04 7.84 -16.80
CA MET A 58 -11.16 8.80 -16.73
C MET A 58 -10.81 10.15 -17.37
N ALA A 59 -9.56 10.59 -17.24
CA ALA A 59 -9.05 11.80 -17.87
C ALA A 59 -8.80 11.66 -19.39
N GLY A 60 -8.97 10.46 -19.95
CA GLY A 60 -8.76 10.18 -21.38
C GLY A 60 -7.30 10.20 -21.82
N ILE A 61 -6.35 10.25 -20.88
CA ILE A 61 -4.92 10.44 -21.15
C ILE A 61 -4.31 9.23 -21.86
N LEU A 62 -4.84 8.02 -21.65
CA LEU A 62 -4.33 6.79 -22.26
C LEU A 62 -4.40 6.76 -23.79
N LYS A 63 -5.15 7.69 -24.41
CA LYS A 63 -5.33 7.76 -25.87
C LYS A 63 -4.43 8.81 -26.54
N ILE A 64 -3.67 9.57 -25.75
CA ILE A 64 -2.80 10.65 -26.23
C ILE A 64 -1.46 10.04 -26.64
N ASP A 65 -0.87 10.50 -27.75
CA ASP A 65 0.48 10.13 -28.16
C ASP A 65 1.55 10.64 -27.18
N GLU A 66 2.72 9.98 -27.18
CA GLU A 66 3.77 10.24 -26.18
C GLU A 66 4.29 11.68 -26.25
N ASP A 67 4.46 12.23 -27.45
CA ASP A 67 4.98 13.59 -27.65
C ASP A 67 3.99 14.65 -27.16
N THR A 68 2.71 14.50 -27.49
CA THR A 68 1.64 15.39 -27.02
C THR A 68 1.47 15.30 -25.51
N LEU A 69 1.55 14.10 -24.93
CA LEU A 69 1.47 13.91 -23.49
C LEU A 69 2.64 14.60 -22.77
N LEU A 70 3.87 14.42 -23.28
CA LEU A 70 5.04 15.06 -22.71
C LEU A 70 4.94 16.60 -22.78
N GLY A 71 4.57 17.14 -23.94
CA GLY A 71 4.36 18.58 -24.11
C GLY A 71 3.32 19.15 -23.14
N GLY A 72 2.18 18.47 -22.98
CA GLY A 72 1.14 18.86 -22.03
C GLY A 72 1.60 18.80 -20.57
N LEU A 73 2.38 17.79 -20.18
CA LEU A 73 2.93 17.66 -18.83
C LEU A 73 3.98 18.73 -18.53
N MET A 74 4.80 19.12 -19.51
CA MET A 74 5.76 20.22 -19.37
C MET A 74 5.05 21.55 -19.15
N GLU A 75 4.01 21.83 -19.93
CA GLU A 75 3.22 23.04 -19.76
C GLU A 75 2.51 23.07 -18.40
N LEU A 76 1.95 21.93 -17.99
CA LEU A 76 1.36 21.78 -16.65
C LEU A 76 2.39 22.03 -15.54
N ALA A 77 3.62 21.54 -15.69
CA ALA A 77 4.69 21.77 -14.73
C ALA A 77 5.05 23.26 -14.63
N ASN A 78 5.07 23.98 -15.74
CA ASN A 78 5.29 25.43 -15.74
C ASN A 78 4.19 26.16 -14.94
N ILE A 79 2.92 25.85 -15.20
CA ILE A 79 1.78 26.42 -14.46
C ILE A 79 1.86 26.09 -12.96
N LEU A 80 2.27 24.86 -12.61
CA LEU A 80 2.40 24.44 -11.22
C LEU A 80 3.62 25.03 -10.50
N ASN A 81 4.58 25.59 -11.22
CA ASN A 81 5.70 26.31 -10.64
C ASN A 81 5.45 27.82 -10.52
N ASP A 82 4.35 28.32 -11.07
CA ASP A 82 3.92 29.71 -10.92
C ASP A 82 3.50 30.02 -9.46
N PRO A 83 4.02 31.09 -8.83
CA PRO A 83 3.54 31.56 -7.54
C PRO A 83 2.02 31.84 -7.46
N ALA A 84 1.37 32.19 -8.57
CA ALA A 84 -0.06 32.50 -8.66
C ALA A 84 -0.98 31.28 -8.89
N LYS A 85 -0.45 30.06 -8.84
CA LYS A 85 -1.17 28.79 -9.12
C LYS A 85 -2.36 28.46 -8.19
N THR A 86 -2.53 29.17 -7.09
CA THR A 86 -3.49 28.82 -6.02
C THR A 86 -4.94 28.83 -6.52
N THR A 87 -5.32 29.82 -7.33
CA THR A 87 -6.67 29.90 -7.90
C THR A 87 -6.92 28.78 -8.91
N THR A 88 -5.95 28.54 -9.81
CA THR A 88 -6.03 27.51 -10.85
C THR A 88 -6.15 26.10 -10.25
N THR A 89 -5.34 25.80 -9.22
CA THR A 89 -5.35 24.49 -8.55
C THR A 89 -6.61 24.25 -7.72
N ALA A 90 -7.22 25.31 -7.16
CA ALA A 90 -8.50 25.20 -6.47
C ALA A 90 -9.65 24.83 -7.42
N LEU A 91 -9.72 25.45 -8.60
CA LEU A 91 -10.71 25.14 -9.63
C LEU A 91 -10.56 23.69 -10.12
N TRP A 92 -9.34 23.24 -10.38
CA TRP A 92 -9.08 21.85 -10.78
C TRP A 92 -9.53 20.85 -9.73
N LYS A 93 -9.29 21.15 -8.44
CA LYS A 93 -9.74 20.31 -7.33
C LYS A 93 -11.27 20.20 -7.29
N GLN A 94 -11.98 21.32 -7.44
CA GLN A 94 -13.44 21.33 -7.47
C GLN A 94 -13.99 20.52 -8.63
N HIS A 95 -13.45 20.72 -9.84
CA HIS A 95 -13.87 19.99 -11.02
C HIS A 95 -13.61 18.48 -10.87
N GLY A 96 -12.41 18.10 -10.45
CA GLY A 96 -12.04 16.70 -10.23
C GLY A 96 -12.95 16.01 -9.20
N ALA A 97 -13.29 16.69 -8.10
CA ALA A 97 -14.22 16.16 -7.11
C ALA A 97 -15.62 15.92 -7.68
N ALA A 98 -16.12 16.84 -8.51
CA ALA A 98 -17.42 16.71 -9.16
C ALA A 98 -17.46 15.50 -10.13
N THR A 99 -16.43 15.35 -10.98
CA THR A 99 -16.32 14.20 -11.90
C THR A 99 -16.27 12.87 -11.16
N LEU A 100 -15.51 12.79 -10.06
CA LEU A 100 -15.44 11.58 -9.23
C LEU A 100 -16.79 11.21 -8.63
N ALA A 101 -17.51 12.18 -8.06
CA ALA A 101 -18.84 11.96 -7.50
C ALA A 101 -19.83 11.46 -8.57
N GLN A 102 -19.81 12.03 -9.78
CA GLN A 102 -20.62 11.54 -10.89
C GLN A 102 -20.30 10.09 -11.25
N HIS A 103 -19.02 9.74 -11.33
CA HIS A 103 -18.59 8.38 -11.66
C HIS A 103 -19.01 7.37 -10.57
N GLU A 104 -18.91 7.73 -9.29
CA GLU A 104 -19.36 6.89 -8.18
C GLU A 104 -20.88 6.67 -8.20
N THR A 105 -21.67 7.72 -8.41
CA THR A 105 -23.14 7.58 -8.53
C THR A 105 -23.53 6.71 -9.71
N ALA A 106 -22.85 6.83 -10.85
CA ALA A 106 -23.07 5.96 -12.02
C ALA A 106 -22.74 4.49 -11.72
N ARG A 107 -21.64 4.23 -10.98
CA ARG A 107 -21.28 2.86 -10.57
C ARG A 107 -22.36 2.26 -9.65
N LEU A 108 -22.85 3.01 -8.67
CA LEU A 108 -23.88 2.53 -7.74
C LEU A 108 -25.22 2.27 -8.42
N LYS A 109 -25.58 3.03 -9.48
CA LYS A 109 -26.78 2.80 -10.28
C LYS A 109 -26.70 1.51 -11.12
N LYS A 110 -25.52 1.06 -11.53
CA LYS A 110 -25.32 -0.18 -12.33
C LYS A 110 -25.32 -1.47 -11.50
N VAL A 111 -25.20 -1.37 -10.18
CA VAL A 111 -25.12 -2.52 -9.26
C VAL A 111 -26.49 -2.83 -8.62
N LYS A 112 -27.49 -1.96 -8.80
CA LYS A 112 -28.90 -2.22 -8.48
C LYS A 112 -29.62 -2.77 -9.70
#